data_AF-A0A7V6RNE2-F1
#
_entry.id   AF-A0A7V6RNE2-F1
#
_cell.length_a   1.000
_cell.length_b   1.000
_cell.length_c   1.000
_cell.angle_alpha   90.00
_cell.angle_beta   90.00
_cell.angle_gamma   90.00
#
_symmetry.space_group_name_H-M   'P 1'
#
loop_
_entity.id
_entity.type
_entity.pdbx_description
1 polymer ?
#
loop_
_entity_poly.entity_id
_entity_poly.type
_entity_poly.pdbx_seq_one_letter_code
_entity_poly.pdbx_strand_id
1 'polypeptide(L)'
;MASQRIDMFDVLKGLGIIIVIFRHVYRGFTDPLAIFIREIAMWSVPMFFMVQGYFMSDASNWLQSSWKKIRRNYIPYIFWALAYGAFYWITIGKTFTVMDIIFGKTALHLYFMFHYMVFALLCPLLYLLPKTVRRYFLYFMMLSNVVIIFILEISKTYDLHILPFSGPNPLKWWGFVAIGMLLSDYKQIQQYIAKHAQTFFYAAIALAVLGLVVPFLNNTLGYMYNKVAIFPLAIGITLTLAIYYGTEYRPSTKFLSFVGTRTLGIYLGHFFLVDLLRKILLPGSRALVAIIVLFSCIAAKDIKDWFLGKMRTAVLNPQYDHL
;
A
#
# COMPACT_ATOMS: atom_id res chain seq x y z
N MET A 1 12.14 20.31 11.42
CA MET A 1 11.63 19.03 11.99
C MET A 1 10.31 18.56 11.38
N ALA A 2 9.32 19.43 11.11
CA ALA A 2 8.04 18.99 10.49
C ALA A 2 8.17 18.55 9.01
N SER A 3 9.02 19.21 8.20
CA SER A 3 9.20 18.83 6.79
C SER A 3 9.89 17.46 6.62
N GLN A 4 10.94 17.18 7.39
CA GLN A 4 11.64 15.88 7.39
C GLN A 4 10.71 14.69 7.71
N ARG A 5 9.72 14.88 8.59
CA ARG A 5 8.74 13.83 8.91
C ARG A 5 7.83 13.52 7.72
N ILE A 6 7.43 14.54 6.96
CA ILE A 6 6.62 14.37 5.74
C ILE A 6 7.43 13.62 4.68
N ASP A 7 8.71 13.99 4.51
CA ASP A 7 9.60 13.38 3.54
C ASP A 7 9.80 11.88 3.80
N MET A 8 9.99 11.46 5.07
CA MET A 8 10.15 10.04 5.42
C MET A 8 8.91 9.21 5.00
N PHE A 9 7.70 9.69 5.25
CA PHE A 9 6.49 8.97 4.86
C PHE A 9 6.32 8.88 3.35
N ASP A 10 6.69 9.93 2.61
CA ASP A 10 6.64 9.90 1.16
C ASP A 10 7.73 8.99 0.58
N VAL A 11 8.93 8.94 1.18
CA VAL A 11 9.96 7.95 0.84
C VAL A 11 9.45 6.52 1.05
N LEU A 12 8.82 6.24 2.19
CA LEU A 12 8.23 4.91 2.47
C LEU A 12 7.21 4.53 1.39
N LYS A 13 6.31 5.45 1.01
CA LYS A 13 5.35 5.22 -0.07
C LYS A 13 6.03 5.00 -1.41
N GLY A 14 7.08 5.75 -1.71
CA GLY A 14 7.89 5.62 -2.92
C GLY A 14 8.56 4.26 -3.04
N LEU A 15 9.24 3.82 -1.99
CA LEU A 15 9.82 2.47 -1.91
C LEU A 15 8.72 1.40 -2.00
N GLY A 16 7.63 1.58 -1.27
CA GLY A 16 6.50 0.66 -1.27
C GLY A 16 5.94 0.44 -2.66
N ILE A 17 5.71 1.50 -3.44
CA ILE A 17 5.11 1.37 -4.78
C ILE A 17 6.09 0.77 -5.79
N ILE A 18 7.38 1.07 -5.69
CA ILE A 18 8.42 0.40 -6.49
C ILE A 18 8.38 -1.12 -6.21
N ILE A 19 8.39 -1.50 -4.93
CA ILE A 19 8.35 -2.90 -4.52
C ILE A 19 7.06 -3.62 -4.97
N VAL A 20 5.91 -2.92 -4.99
CA VAL A 20 4.66 -3.45 -5.56
C VAL A 20 4.82 -3.78 -7.05
N ILE A 21 5.46 -2.92 -7.84
CA ILE A 21 5.74 -3.19 -9.26
C ILE A 21 6.62 -4.44 -9.39
N PHE A 22 7.73 -4.51 -8.66
CA PHE A 22 8.61 -5.67 -8.67
C PHE A 22 7.85 -6.95 -8.31
N ARG A 23 7.00 -6.93 -7.28
CA ARG A 23 6.17 -8.09 -6.91
C ARG A 23 5.29 -8.58 -8.07
N HIS A 24 4.69 -7.67 -8.83
CA HIS A 24 3.83 -8.01 -9.96
C HIS A 24 4.61 -8.50 -11.18
N VAL A 25 5.78 -7.92 -11.45
CA VAL A 25 6.66 -8.37 -12.53
C VAL A 25 7.19 -9.79 -12.27
N TYR A 26 7.61 -10.08 -11.03
CA TYR A 26 8.13 -11.40 -10.64
C TYR A 26 7.04 -12.42 -10.29
N ARG A 27 5.76 -12.06 -10.40
CA ARG A 27 4.63 -12.97 -10.11
C ARG A 27 4.58 -14.14 -11.09
N GLY A 28 4.43 -15.36 -10.58
CA GLY A 28 4.22 -16.57 -11.40
C GLY A 28 5.50 -17.30 -11.79
N PHE A 29 6.66 -16.74 -11.46
CA PHE A 29 7.95 -17.44 -11.58
C PHE A 29 8.27 -18.22 -10.31
N THR A 30 8.95 -19.35 -10.49
CA THR A 30 9.31 -20.31 -9.43
C THR A 30 10.80 -20.34 -9.11
N ASP A 31 11.63 -19.58 -9.82
CA ASP A 31 13.06 -19.49 -9.50
C ASP A 31 13.30 -18.84 -8.12
N PRO A 32 14.41 -19.18 -7.43
CA PRO A 32 14.68 -18.71 -6.07
C PRO A 32 14.66 -17.18 -5.92
N LEU A 33 15.17 -16.45 -6.92
CA LEU A 33 15.17 -15.00 -6.92
C LEU A 33 13.75 -14.42 -6.97
N ALA A 34 12.89 -14.98 -7.83
CA ALA A 34 11.48 -14.57 -7.89
C ALA A 34 10.72 -14.87 -6.60
N ILE A 35 10.96 -16.02 -5.98
CA ILE A 35 10.39 -16.36 -4.69
C ILE A 35 10.85 -15.33 -3.65
N PHE A 36 12.16 -15.12 -3.51
CA PHE A 36 12.73 -14.17 -2.56
C PHE A 36 12.17 -12.74 -2.74
N ILE A 37 12.15 -12.22 -3.96
CA ILE A 37 11.62 -10.88 -4.26
C ILE A 37 10.14 -10.78 -3.90
N ARG A 38 9.34 -11.79 -4.23
CA ARG A 38 7.90 -11.79 -3.91
C ARG A 38 7.65 -11.85 -2.41
N GLU A 39 8.48 -12.59 -1.69
CA GLU A 39 8.39 -12.76 -0.24
C GLU A 39 8.77 -11.47 0.46
N ILE A 40 9.95 -10.91 0.20
CA ILE A 40 10.34 -9.63 0.78
C ILE A 40 9.31 -8.55 0.43
N ALA A 41 8.82 -8.50 -0.81
CA ALA A 41 7.89 -7.46 -1.26
C ALA A 41 6.53 -7.41 -0.55
N MET A 42 6.18 -8.44 0.24
CA MET A 42 4.92 -8.45 0.99
C MET A 42 4.82 -7.36 2.06
N TRP A 43 5.94 -6.77 2.50
CA TRP A 43 5.93 -5.68 3.49
C TRP A 43 5.19 -4.42 3.00
N SER A 44 5.21 -4.18 1.69
CA SER A 44 4.76 -2.93 1.06
C SER A 44 3.28 -2.60 1.32
N VAL A 45 2.38 -3.57 1.19
CA VAL A 45 0.92 -3.37 1.36
C VAL A 45 0.55 -3.06 2.82
N PRO A 46 0.97 -3.86 3.82
CA PRO A 46 0.85 -3.50 5.23
C PRO A 46 1.41 -2.12 5.58
N MET A 47 2.55 -1.73 5.01
CA MET A 47 3.14 -0.41 5.24
C MET A 47 2.18 0.70 4.81
N PHE A 48 1.53 0.60 3.65
CA PHE A 48 0.56 1.62 3.24
C PHE A 48 -0.58 1.77 4.24
N PHE A 49 -1.06 0.67 4.85
CA PHE A 49 -2.07 0.72 5.91
C PHE A 49 -1.54 1.34 7.22
N MET A 50 -0.30 1.03 7.61
CA MET A 50 0.34 1.68 8.77
C MET A 50 0.49 3.19 8.56
N VAL A 51 0.97 3.61 7.39
CA VAL A 51 1.10 5.04 7.03
C VAL A 51 -0.28 5.69 6.96
N GLN A 52 -1.28 5.02 6.40
CA GLN A 52 -2.65 5.52 6.37
C GLN A 52 -3.18 5.77 7.78
N GLY A 53 -3.06 4.79 8.69
CA GLY A 53 -3.50 4.90 10.08
C GLY A 53 -2.80 6.02 10.83
N TYR A 54 -1.50 6.23 10.59
CA TYR A 54 -0.73 7.30 11.22
C TYR A 54 -1.30 8.70 10.95
N PHE A 55 -1.74 8.95 9.72
CA PHE A 55 -2.31 10.23 9.31
C PHE A 55 -3.83 10.34 9.55
N MET A 56 -4.46 9.35 10.18
CA MET A 56 -5.83 9.50 10.63
C MET A 56 -5.83 10.39 11.87
N SER A 57 -6.48 11.53 11.77
CA SER A 57 -6.62 12.46 12.87
C SER A 57 -8.02 13.03 12.87
N ASP A 58 -8.69 12.91 14.01
CA ASP A 58 -9.93 13.62 14.33
C ASP A 58 -11.16 13.22 13.47
N ALA A 59 -12.34 13.44 14.03
CA ALA A 59 -13.65 13.22 13.42
C ALA A 59 -14.45 14.52 13.22
N SER A 60 -13.96 15.67 13.72
CA SER A 60 -14.69 16.96 13.70
C SER A 60 -15.27 17.35 12.33
N ASN A 61 -14.54 17.11 11.24
CA ASN A 61 -14.97 17.37 9.87
C ASN A 61 -15.07 16.09 9.02
N TRP A 62 -15.55 15.00 9.63
CA TRP A 62 -15.55 13.68 9.02
C TRP A 62 -16.22 13.65 7.64
N LEU A 63 -17.42 14.23 7.49
CA LEU A 63 -18.15 14.21 6.21
C LEU A 63 -17.37 14.90 5.09
N GLN A 64 -16.87 16.12 5.34
CA GLN A 64 -16.12 16.89 4.36
C GLN A 64 -14.79 16.21 4.00
N SER A 65 -14.07 15.69 5.00
CA SER A 65 -12.82 14.95 4.82
C SER A 65 -13.03 13.67 4.03
N SER A 66 -14.08 12.92 4.36
CA SER A 66 -14.50 11.70 3.67
C SER A 66 -14.85 11.97 2.20
N TRP A 67 -15.65 13.01 1.94
CA TRP A 67 -15.99 13.41 0.57
C TRP A 67 -14.76 13.81 -0.24
N LYS A 68 -13.83 14.56 0.36
CA LYS A 68 -12.55 14.90 -0.27
C LYS A 68 -11.74 13.66 -0.64
N LYS A 69 -11.70 12.63 0.22
CA LYS A 69 -11.02 11.36 -0.04
C LYS A 69 -11.72 10.56 -1.15
N ILE A 70 -13.05 10.52 -1.16
CA ILE A 70 -13.84 9.89 -2.23
C ILE A 70 -13.50 10.55 -3.57
N ARG A 71 -13.61 11.88 -3.65
CA ARG A 71 -13.34 12.62 -4.90
C ARG A 71 -11.90 12.46 -5.38
N ARG A 72 -10.94 12.49 -4.46
CA ARG A 72 -9.50 12.46 -4.81
C ARG A 72 -8.99 11.05 -5.12
N ASN A 73 -9.51 10.02 -4.44
CA ASN A 73 -8.95 8.67 -4.49
C ASN A 73 -9.93 7.66 -5.09
N TYR A 74 -11.20 7.67 -4.66
CA TYR A 74 -12.16 6.64 -5.06
C TYR A 74 -12.74 6.88 -6.46
N ILE A 75 -13.06 8.14 -6.83
CA ILE A 75 -13.55 8.45 -8.18
C ILE A 75 -12.52 8.04 -9.25
N PRO A 76 -11.22 8.42 -9.15
CA PRO A 76 -10.20 7.92 -10.08
C PRO A 76 -10.14 6.40 -10.10
N TYR A 77 -10.23 5.76 -8.93
CA TYR A 77 -10.26 4.30 -8.83
C TYR A 77 -11.43 3.68 -9.63
N ILE A 78 -12.64 4.23 -9.57
CA ILE A 78 -13.80 3.71 -10.31
C ILE A 78 -13.54 3.78 -11.82
N PHE A 79 -13.00 4.88 -12.33
CA PHE A 79 -12.62 5.00 -13.74
C PHE A 79 -11.59 3.94 -14.16
N TRP A 80 -10.58 3.71 -13.33
CA TRP A 80 -9.59 2.66 -13.60
C TRP A 80 -10.19 1.26 -13.49
N ALA A 81 -11.03 0.99 -12.50
CA ALA A 81 -11.70 -0.30 -12.33
C ALA A 81 -12.60 -0.65 -13.53
N LEU A 82 -13.30 0.35 -14.08
CA LEU A 82 -14.03 0.24 -15.35
C LEU A 82 -13.09 -0.04 -16.53
N ALA A 83 -11.99 0.70 -16.65
CA ALA A 83 -11.01 0.49 -17.72
C ALA A 83 -10.41 -0.93 -17.68
N TYR A 84 -10.06 -1.45 -16.50
CA TYR A 84 -9.60 -2.83 -16.33
C TYR A 84 -10.68 -3.85 -16.67
N GLY A 85 -11.92 -3.61 -16.24
CA GLY A 85 -13.06 -4.46 -16.58
C GLY A 85 -13.25 -4.56 -18.09
N ALA A 86 -13.30 -3.41 -18.78
CA ALA A 86 -13.42 -3.35 -20.23
C ALA A 86 -12.25 -4.03 -20.94
N PHE A 87 -11.01 -3.80 -20.48
CA PHE A 87 -9.82 -4.44 -21.05
C PHE A 87 -9.87 -5.97 -20.96
N TYR A 88 -10.19 -6.54 -19.79
CA TYR A 88 -10.27 -8.00 -19.64
C TYR A 88 -11.50 -8.60 -20.33
N TRP A 89 -12.58 -7.85 -20.44
CA TRP A 89 -13.73 -8.26 -21.25
C TRP A 89 -13.35 -8.38 -22.74
N ILE A 90 -12.66 -7.37 -23.30
CA ILE A 90 -12.24 -7.37 -24.71
C ILE A 90 -11.15 -8.42 -24.99
N THR A 91 -10.18 -8.58 -24.09
CA THR A 91 -9.00 -9.41 -24.36
C THR A 91 -9.18 -10.90 -24.06
N ILE A 92 -9.97 -11.24 -23.04
CA ILE A 92 -10.15 -12.63 -22.58
C ILE A 92 -11.61 -13.00 -22.30
N GLY A 93 -12.57 -12.15 -22.70
CA GLY A 93 -14.00 -12.43 -22.53
C GLY A 93 -14.49 -12.42 -21.08
N LYS A 94 -13.70 -11.91 -20.13
CA LYS A 94 -14.06 -11.95 -18.70
C LYS A 94 -15.15 -10.92 -18.38
N THR A 95 -16.33 -11.40 -17.98
CA THR A 95 -17.43 -10.55 -17.50
C THR A 95 -17.14 -10.00 -16.11
N PHE A 96 -17.71 -8.84 -15.78
CA PHE A 96 -17.64 -8.23 -14.46
C PHE A 96 -18.97 -7.57 -14.09
N THR A 97 -19.26 -7.53 -12.80
CA THR A 97 -20.47 -6.90 -12.24
C THR A 97 -20.16 -5.53 -11.66
N VAL A 98 -21.20 -4.77 -11.32
CA VAL A 98 -21.06 -3.51 -10.56
C VAL A 98 -20.35 -3.74 -9.22
N MET A 99 -20.64 -4.87 -8.56
CA MET A 99 -19.98 -5.22 -7.29
C MET A 99 -18.50 -5.54 -7.47
N ASP A 100 -18.09 -6.06 -8.63
CA ASP A 100 -16.67 -6.27 -8.92
C ASP A 100 -15.91 -4.96 -9.08
N ILE A 101 -16.55 -3.92 -9.60
CA ILE A 101 -16.00 -2.56 -9.66
C ILE A 101 -15.88 -1.98 -8.25
N ILE A 102 -16.92 -2.09 -7.43
CA ILE A 102 -16.95 -1.52 -6.07
C ILE A 102 -15.91 -2.22 -5.17
N PHE A 103 -15.81 -3.54 -5.24
CA PHE A 103 -14.93 -4.36 -4.41
C PHE A 103 -13.51 -4.53 -4.97
N GLY A 104 -13.22 -3.99 -6.15
CA GLY A 104 -11.88 -4.01 -6.75
C GLY A 104 -11.48 -5.40 -7.24
N LYS A 105 -12.44 -6.17 -7.74
CA LYS A 105 -12.25 -7.51 -8.30
C LYS A 105 -11.96 -7.48 -9.80
N THR A 106 -12.09 -6.33 -10.46
CA THR A 106 -11.80 -6.19 -11.90
C THR A 106 -10.32 -6.39 -12.24
N ALA A 107 -9.41 -6.06 -11.31
CA ALA A 107 -7.99 -6.39 -11.43
C ALA A 107 -7.39 -6.78 -10.08
N LEU A 108 -6.36 -7.65 -10.11
CA LEU A 108 -5.80 -8.28 -8.92
C LEU A 108 -5.29 -7.29 -7.86
N HIS A 109 -4.78 -6.12 -8.25
CA HIS A 109 -4.22 -5.16 -7.30
C HIS A 109 -5.29 -4.22 -6.71
N LEU A 110 -6.44 -4.07 -7.38
CA LEU A 110 -7.46 -3.06 -7.08
C LEU A 110 -8.21 -3.28 -5.76
N TYR A 111 -8.24 -4.51 -5.23
CA TYR A 111 -8.83 -4.78 -3.91
C TYR A 111 -8.22 -3.89 -2.81
N PHE A 112 -6.95 -3.49 -2.94
CA PHE A 112 -6.31 -2.61 -1.96
C PHE A 112 -7.06 -1.28 -1.81
N MET A 113 -7.58 -0.69 -2.90
CA MET A 113 -8.34 0.56 -2.83
C MET A 113 -9.67 0.42 -2.11
N PHE A 114 -10.35 -0.71 -2.27
CA PHE A 114 -11.57 -0.99 -1.49
C PHE A 114 -11.27 -0.96 0.01
N HIS A 115 -10.26 -1.71 0.46
CA HIS A 115 -9.86 -1.75 1.87
C HIS A 115 -9.36 -0.38 2.35
N TYR A 116 -8.54 0.29 1.55
CA TYR A 116 -8.06 1.63 1.83
C TYR A 116 -9.23 2.58 2.09
N MET A 117 -10.25 2.58 1.22
CA MET A 117 -11.40 3.45 1.39
C MET A 117 -12.27 3.07 2.59
N VAL A 118 -12.50 1.78 2.84
CA VAL A 118 -13.22 1.31 4.04
C VAL A 118 -12.57 1.89 5.29
N PHE A 119 -11.25 1.77 5.45
CA PHE A 119 -10.56 2.33 6.61
C PHE A 119 -10.52 3.86 6.58
N ALA A 120 -10.30 4.46 5.41
CA ALA A 120 -10.22 5.92 5.27
C ALA A 120 -11.51 6.64 5.70
N LEU A 121 -12.65 5.96 5.54
CA LEU A 121 -13.98 6.44 5.89
C LEU A 121 -14.37 6.02 7.31
N LEU A 122 -14.16 4.76 7.70
CA LEU A 122 -14.69 4.27 8.98
C LEU A 122 -13.76 4.52 10.17
N CYS A 123 -12.45 4.34 10.02
CA CYS A 123 -11.52 4.43 11.16
C CYS A 123 -11.43 5.83 11.80
N PRO A 124 -11.59 6.95 11.07
CA PRO A 124 -11.68 8.27 11.73
C PRO A 124 -12.83 8.37 12.73
N LEU A 125 -13.93 7.63 12.54
CA LEU A 125 -15.06 7.63 13.49
C LEU A 125 -14.67 7.08 14.87
N LEU A 126 -13.58 6.31 14.97
CA LEU A 126 -13.04 5.86 16.25
C LEU A 126 -12.57 7.05 17.13
N TYR A 127 -12.30 8.22 16.55
CA TYR A 127 -11.98 9.43 17.30
C TYR A 127 -13.18 10.04 18.03
N LEU A 128 -14.41 9.59 17.73
CA LEU A 128 -15.61 9.93 18.50
C LEU A 128 -15.68 9.19 19.85
N LEU A 129 -14.92 8.08 19.98
CA LEU A 129 -14.88 7.31 21.22
C LEU A 129 -13.99 7.98 22.27
N PRO A 130 -14.27 7.78 23.58
CA PRO A 130 -13.36 8.16 24.65
C PRO A 130 -11.97 7.57 24.40
N LYS A 131 -10.92 8.35 24.70
CA LYS A 131 -9.52 8.00 24.38
C LYS A 131 -9.12 6.59 24.86
N THR A 132 -9.56 6.21 26.05
CA THR A 132 -9.29 4.89 26.65
C THR A 132 -9.96 3.77 25.85
N VAL A 133 -11.25 3.92 25.52
CA VAL A 133 -12.00 2.94 24.72
C VAL A 133 -11.41 2.80 23.32
N ARG A 134 -11.07 3.93 22.68
CA ARG A 134 -10.39 3.92 21.37
C ARG A 134 -9.10 3.10 21.42
N ARG A 135 -8.25 3.32 22.43
CA ARG A 135 -6.98 2.59 22.56
C ARG A 135 -7.19 1.08 22.70
N TYR A 136 -8.09 0.64 23.56
CA TYR A 136 -8.43 -0.78 23.68
C TYR A 136 -8.98 -1.35 22.38
N PHE A 137 -9.81 -0.59 21.67
CA PHE A 137 -10.31 -1.01 20.36
C PHE A 137 -9.18 -1.15 19.33
N LEU A 138 -8.20 -0.24 19.30
CA LEU A 138 -7.03 -0.35 18.43
C LEU A 138 -6.15 -1.57 18.78
N TYR A 139 -5.96 -1.88 20.08
CA TYR A 139 -5.27 -3.11 20.49
C TYR A 139 -6.06 -4.36 20.05
N PHE A 140 -7.38 -4.34 20.20
CA PHE A 140 -8.25 -5.41 19.69
C PHE A 140 -8.11 -5.59 18.18
N MET A 141 -8.14 -4.52 17.39
CA MET A 141 -7.92 -4.57 15.93
C MET A 141 -6.56 -5.21 15.59
N MET A 142 -5.50 -4.83 16.32
CA MET A 142 -4.16 -5.39 16.13
C MET A 142 -4.12 -6.89 16.44
N LEU A 143 -4.59 -7.32 17.61
CA LEU A 143 -4.55 -8.72 18.05
C LEU A 143 -5.46 -9.62 17.21
N SER A 144 -6.69 -9.18 16.96
CA SER A 144 -7.64 -9.91 16.12
C SER A 144 -7.14 -10.04 14.67
N ASN A 145 -6.38 -9.08 14.15
CA ASN A 145 -5.76 -9.22 12.83
C ASN A 145 -4.76 -10.39 12.81
N VAL A 146 -3.94 -10.56 13.87
CA VAL A 146 -3.02 -11.70 14.00
C VAL A 146 -3.79 -13.01 14.00
N VAL A 147 -4.86 -13.08 14.79
CA VAL A 147 -5.74 -14.26 14.88
C VAL A 147 -6.37 -14.59 13.53
N ILE A 148 -6.94 -13.61 12.82
CA ILE A 148 -7.54 -13.82 11.50
C ILE A 148 -6.51 -14.32 10.49
N ILE A 149 -5.31 -13.75 10.47
CA ILE A 149 -4.26 -14.21 9.56
C ILE A 149 -3.79 -15.62 9.92
N PHE A 150 -3.68 -15.95 11.20
CA PHE A 150 -3.37 -17.30 11.66
C PHE A 150 -4.44 -18.31 11.25
N ILE A 151 -5.72 -17.97 11.40
CA ILE A 151 -6.84 -18.79 10.92
C ILE A 151 -6.73 -19.00 9.41
N LEU A 152 -6.44 -17.96 8.63
CA LEU A 152 -6.27 -18.06 7.17
C LEU A 152 -5.05 -18.91 6.78
N GLU A 153 -3.98 -18.86 7.57
CA GLU A 153 -2.79 -19.70 7.38
C GLU A 153 -3.14 -21.17 7.64
N ILE A 154 -3.74 -21.49 8.79
CA ILE A 154 -4.22 -22.85 9.12
C ILE A 154 -5.21 -23.36 8.07
N SER A 155 -6.19 -22.54 7.72
CA SER A 155 -7.22 -22.89 6.72
C SER A 155 -6.56 -23.29 5.40
N LYS A 156 -5.51 -22.59 4.99
CA LYS A 156 -4.77 -22.91 3.77
C LYS A 156 -3.83 -24.11 3.92
N THR A 157 -3.17 -24.25 5.07
CA THR A 157 -2.22 -25.35 5.33
C THR A 157 -2.92 -26.70 5.39
N TYR A 158 -4.08 -26.75 6.02
CA TYR A 158 -4.82 -27.99 6.29
C TYR A 158 -6.08 -28.16 5.42
N ASP A 159 -6.26 -27.28 4.43
CA ASP A 159 -7.43 -27.26 3.54
C ASP A 159 -8.78 -27.23 4.31
N LEU A 160 -8.83 -26.42 5.37
CA LEU A 160 -10.01 -26.28 6.24
C LEU A 160 -10.82 -25.04 5.87
N HIS A 161 -12.14 -25.16 5.83
CA HIS A 161 -13.07 -24.04 5.63
C HIS A 161 -13.53 -23.43 6.97
N ILE A 162 -12.59 -22.86 7.73
CA ILE A 162 -12.89 -22.27 9.05
C ILE A 162 -13.71 -20.98 8.94
N LEU A 163 -13.39 -20.15 7.92
CA LEU A 163 -14.12 -18.90 7.68
C LEU A 163 -15.01 -19.06 6.43
N PRO A 164 -16.34 -18.88 6.56
CA PRO A 164 -17.27 -19.01 5.42
C PRO A 164 -17.16 -17.85 4.43
N PHE A 165 -16.37 -16.83 4.73
CA PHE A 165 -16.33 -15.58 3.98
C PHE A 165 -15.29 -15.61 2.86
N SER A 166 -15.77 -15.65 1.61
CA SER A 166 -14.97 -15.64 0.38
C SER A 166 -14.72 -14.24 -0.22
N GLY A 167 -15.23 -13.19 0.43
CA GLY A 167 -15.14 -11.81 -0.04
C GLY A 167 -13.84 -11.07 0.37
N PRO A 168 -13.70 -9.78 -0.01
CA PRO A 168 -12.64 -8.92 0.50
C PRO A 168 -12.79 -8.78 2.02
N ASN A 169 -11.76 -9.18 2.79
CA ASN A 169 -11.80 -9.21 4.25
C ASN A 169 -10.94 -8.08 4.86
N PRO A 170 -11.56 -6.96 5.31
CA PRO A 170 -10.83 -5.88 5.97
C PRO A 170 -10.17 -6.27 7.29
N LEU A 171 -10.68 -7.27 8.00
CA LEU A 171 -10.08 -7.71 9.26
C LEU A 171 -8.66 -8.27 9.09
N LYS A 172 -8.29 -8.63 7.85
CA LYS A 172 -6.93 -9.03 7.49
C LYS A 172 -5.92 -7.86 7.51
N TRP A 173 -6.38 -6.62 7.44
CA TRP A 173 -5.52 -5.44 7.26
C TRP A 173 -5.64 -4.40 8.36
N TRP A 174 -6.75 -4.41 9.09
CA TRP A 174 -7.07 -3.36 10.05
C TRP A 174 -6.08 -3.25 11.22
N GLY A 175 -5.36 -4.32 11.56
CA GLY A 175 -4.34 -4.29 12.61
C GLY A 175 -3.14 -3.42 12.20
N PHE A 176 -2.77 -3.42 10.92
CA PHE A 176 -1.75 -2.51 10.39
C PHE A 176 -2.20 -1.05 10.47
N VAL A 177 -3.47 -0.76 10.18
CA VAL A 177 -4.04 0.59 10.39
C VAL A 177 -3.97 0.97 11.86
N ALA A 178 -4.32 0.05 12.75
CA ALA A 178 -4.29 0.27 14.19
C ALA A 178 -2.88 0.58 14.72
N ILE A 179 -1.84 -0.10 14.21
CA ILE A 179 -0.43 0.21 14.53
C ILE A 179 -0.12 1.69 14.19
N GLY A 180 -0.53 2.14 13.01
CA GLY A 180 -0.36 3.54 12.60
C GLY A 180 -1.06 4.53 13.53
N MET A 181 -2.34 4.27 13.83
CA MET A 181 -3.14 5.12 14.71
C MET A 181 -2.60 5.15 16.15
N LEU A 182 -2.20 4.00 16.69
CA LEU A 182 -1.55 3.92 18.01
C LEU A 182 -0.24 4.72 18.03
N LEU A 183 0.59 4.57 17.00
CA LEU A 183 1.83 5.34 16.92
C LEU A 183 1.53 6.85 16.93
N SER A 184 0.51 7.30 16.20
CA SER A 184 0.07 8.70 16.18
C SER A 184 -0.41 9.19 17.57
N ASP A 185 -1.21 8.38 18.26
CA ASP A 185 -1.76 8.69 19.60
C ASP A 185 -0.70 8.69 20.72
N TYR A 186 0.37 7.91 20.57
CA TYR A 186 1.44 7.75 21.56
C TYR A 186 2.73 8.45 21.11
N LYS A 187 2.74 9.78 21.11
CA LYS A 187 3.93 10.59 20.77
C LYS A 187 5.18 10.25 21.62
N GLN A 188 4.98 9.83 22.87
CA GLN A 188 6.05 9.38 23.76
C GLN A 188 6.82 8.17 23.20
N ILE A 189 6.10 7.23 22.55
CA ILE A 189 6.74 6.07 21.90
C ILE A 189 7.62 6.54 20.74
N GLN A 190 7.15 7.50 19.93
CA GLN A 190 7.94 8.07 18.84
C GLN A 190 9.23 8.72 19.35
N GLN A 191 9.13 9.49 20.45
CA GLN A 191 10.28 10.13 21.08
C GLN A 191 11.26 9.09 21.65
N TYR A 192 10.74 8.03 22.27
CA TYR A 192 11.55 6.94 22.80
C TYR A 192 12.29 6.18 21.69
N ILE A 193 11.61 5.87 20.58
CA ILE A 193 12.23 5.25 19.40
C ILE A 193 13.33 6.15 18.85
N ALA A 194 13.08 7.47 18.73
CA ALA A 194 14.09 8.42 18.25
C ALA A 194 15.32 8.48 19.17
N LYS A 195 15.11 8.46 20.49
CA LYS A 195 16.20 8.45 21.49
C LYS A 195 17.04 7.17 21.43
N HIS A 196 16.42 6.03 21.12
CA HIS A 196 17.06 4.72 21.07
C HIS A 196 17.14 4.15 19.64
N ALA A 197 17.30 5.02 18.64
CA ALA A 197 17.13 4.69 17.23
C ALA A 197 17.99 3.50 16.76
N GLN A 198 19.24 3.41 17.21
CA GLN A 198 20.14 2.32 16.83
C GLN A 198 19.67 0.96 17.35
N THR A 199 19.23 0.88 18.61
CA THR A 199 18.67 -0.35 19.19
C THR A 199 17.41 -0.77 18.45
N PHE A 200 16.49 0.17 18.20
CA PHE A 200 15.27 -0.11 17.43
C PHE A 200 15.57 -0.49 15.98
N PHE A 201 16.62 0.07 15.37
CA PHE A 201 17.03 -0.26 14.01
C PHE A 201 17.47 -1.72 13.90
N TYR A 202 18.36 -2.20 14.78
CA TYR A 202 18.79 -3.60 14.79
C TYR A 202 17.67 -4.56 15.19
N ALA A 203 16.84 -4.19 16.17
CA ALA A 203 15.67 -4.98 16.54
C ALA A 203 14.67 -5.11 15.37
N ALA A 204 14.45 -4.03 14.62
CA ALA A 204 13.60 -4.04 13.44
C ALA A 204 14.17 -4.89 12.29
N ILE A 205 15.50 -4.88 12.09
CA ILE A 205 16.16 -5.78 11.14
C ILE A 205 15.97 -7.24 11.57
N ALA A 206 16.22 -7.56 12.84
CA ALA A 206 16.03 -8.92 13.35
C ALA A 206 14.58 -9.38 13.15
N LEU A 207 13.62 -8.50 13.43
CA LEU A 207 12.20 -8.76 13.20
C LEU A 207 11.87 -8.99 11.71
N ALA A 208 12.45 -8.19 10.82
CA ALA A 208 12.29 -8.36 9.37
C ALA A 208 12.86 -9.71 8.89
N VAL A 209 14.04 -10.09 9.38
CA VAL A 209 14.69 -11.37 9.07
C VAL A 209 13.83 -12.54 9.56
N LEU A 210 13.29 -12.47 10.79
CA LEU A 210 12.36 -13.48 11.29
C LEU A 210 11.14 -13.63 10.39
N GLY A 211 10.50 -12.51 10.01
CA GLY A 211 9.35 -12.53 9.10
C GLY A 211 9.67 -13.03 7.70
N LEU A 212 10.93 -12.94 7.26
CA LEU A 212 11.39 -13.46 5.98
C LEU A 212 11.74 -14.94 6.04
N VAL A 213 12.43 -15.41 7.09
CA VAL A 213 12.96 -16.77 7.21
C VAL A 213 11.89 -17.78 7.63
N VAL A 214 11.00 -17.43 8.57
CA VAL A 214 9.97 -18.36 9.09
C VAL A 214 9.13 -19.02 7.98
N PRO A 215 8.69 -18.31 6.92
CA PRO A 215 7.98 -18.95 5.82
C PRO A 215 8.79 -19.98 5.02
N PHE A 216 10.12 -19.82 4.93
CA PHE A 216 10.98 -20.83 4.30
C PHE A 216 11.08 -22.08 5.16
N LEU A 217 11.16 -21.92 6.49
CA LEU A 217 11.25 -23.04 7.43
C LEU A 217 9.95 -23.84 7.52
N ASN A 218 8.80 -23.14 7.46
CA ASN A 218 7.48 -23.76 7.64
C ASN A 218 6.79 -24.12 6.32
N ASN A 219 7.47 -23.99 5.17
CA ASN A 219 6.91 -24.24 3.84
C ASN A 219 5.63 -23.43 3.53
N THR A 220 5.48 -22.23 4.11
CA THR A 220 4.35 -21.31 3.84
C THR A 220 4.70 -20.23 2.81
N LEU A 221 5.68 -20.52 1.95
CA LEU A 221 6.02 -19.71 0.78
C LEU A 221 4.81 -19.61 -0.17
N GLY A 222 4.54 -18.42 -0.69
CA GLY A 222 3.40 -18.21 -1.59
C GLY A 222 2.02 -18.19 -0.90
N TYR A 223 1.94 -18.26 0.43
CA TYR A 223 0.71 -17.98 1.19
C TYR A 223 0.44 -16.47 1.21
N MET A 224 0.15 -15.91 0.03
CA MET A 224 0.10 -14.47 -0.27
C MET A 224 -0.69 -13.68 0.78
N TYR A 225 0.05 -13.05 1.70
CA TYR A 225 -0.47 -12.30 2.83
C TYR A 225 -1.35 -13.09 3.83
N ASN A 226 -1.53 -14.40 3.66
CA ASN A 226 -2.28 -15.30 4.55
C ASN A 226 -1.32 -16.06 5.47
N LYS A 227 -0.38 -15.34 6.08
CA LYS A 227 0.58 -15.94 7.02
C LYS A 227 1.02 -14.95 8.08
N VAL A 228 1.16 -15.43 9.32
CA VAL A 228 1.46 -14.60 10.49
C VAL A 228 2.81 -13.92 10.37
N ALA A 229 3.78 -14.55 9.70
CA ALA A 229 5.10 -13.99 9.42
C ALA A 229 5.07 -12.63 8.67
N ILE A 230 3.95 -12.26 8.06
CA ILE A 230 3.77 -10.93 7.48
C ILE A 230 3.89 -9.81 8.52
N PHE A 231 3.48 -10.02 9.77
CA PHE A 231 3.57 -9.00 10.83
C PHE A 231 5.02 -8.63 11.13
N PRO A 232 5.89 -9.57 11.55
CA PRO A 232 7.28 -9.24 11.82
C PRO A 232 8.00 -8.69 10.57
N LEU A 233 7.70 -9.23 9.37
CA LEU A 233 8.27 -8.71 8.12
C LEU A 233 7.88 -7.25 7.86
N ALA A 234 6.58 -6.95 7.91
CA ALA A 234 6.05 -5.63 7.62
C ALA A 234 6.49 -4.59 8.64
N ILE A 235 6.37 -4.90 9.94
CA ILE A 235 6.75 -4.00 11.03
C ILE A 235 8.27 -3.78 10.99
N GLY A 236 9.05 -4.85 10.85
CA GLY A 236 10.51 -4.79 10.79
C GLY A 236 11.00 -3.91 9.64
N ILE A 237 10.62 -4.22 8.40
CA ILE A 237 11.08 -3.42 7.24
C ILE A 237 10.60 -1.98 7.33
N THR A 238 9.33 -1.75 7.70
CA THR A 238 8.79 -0.39 7.78
C THR A 238 9.53 0.43 8.84
N LEU A 239 9.77 -0.13 10.02
CA LEU A 239 10.46 0.57 11.11
C LEU A 239 11.93 0.79 10.80
N THR A 240 12.63 -0.19 10.22
CA THR A 240 14.02 -0.03 9.75
C THR A 240 14.13 1.11 8.75
N LEU A 241 13.27 1.15 7.74
CA LEU A 241 13.26 2.21 6.74
C LEU A 241 12.84 3.56 7.31
N ALA A 242 11.86 3.59 8.22
CA ALA A 242 11.45 4.81 8.90
C ALA A 242 12.57 5.42 9.74
N ILE A 243 13.33 4.59 10.48
CA ILE A 243 14.49 5.06 11.24
C ILE A 243 15.60 5.52 10.31
N TYR A 244 15.91 4.75 9.27
CA TYR A 244 16.96 5.09 8.32
C TYR A 244 16.70 6.44 7.62
N TYR A 245 15.49 6.61 7.04
CA TYR A 245 15.09 7.82 6.32
C TYR A 245 14.56 8.94 7.23
N GLY A 246 14.37 8.68 8.52
CA GLY A 246 14.05 9.69 9.52
C GLY A 246 15.27 10.49 10.01
N THR A 247 16.48 10.10 9.61
CA THR A 247 17.73 10.82 9.88
C THR A 247 18.09 11.78 8.74
N GLU A 248 18.89 12.82 9.01
CA GLU A 248 19.17 13.88 8.02
C GLU A 248 19.89 13.36 6.77
N TYR A 249 19.47 13.87 5.60
CA TYR A 249 20.12 13.78 4.29
C TYR A 249 20.64 12.39 3.89
N ARG A 250 19.71 11.46 3.63
CA ARG A 250 20.03 10.18 2.98
C ARG A 250 20.02 10.28 1.45
N PRO A 251 20.91 9.56 0.75
CA PRO A 251 20.86 9.44 -0.72
C PRO A 251 19.48 9.00 -1.18
N SER A 252 19.09 9.38 -2.40
CA SER A 252 17.81 9.04 -3.03
C SER A 252 16.52 9.57 -2.39
N THR A 253 16.56 10.22 -1.21
CA THR A 253 15.38 10.79 -0.53
C THR A 253 14.52 11.67 -1.46
N LYS A 254 15.15 12.55 -2.25
CA LYS A 254 14.44 13.42 -3.20
C LYS A 254 13.67 12.62 -4.26
N PHE A 255 14.32 11.64 -4.88
CA PHE A 255 13.70 10.80 -5.90
C PHE A 255 12.60 9.91 -5.29
N LEU A 256 12.86 9.27 -4.16
CA LEU A 256 11.89 8.39 -3.51
C LEU A 256 10.66 9.15 -3.00
N SER A 257 10.85 10.33 -2.41
CA SER A 257 9.76 11.22 -2.04
C SER A 257 8.95 11.66 -3.27
N PHE A 258 9.64 12.05 -4.35
CA PHE A 258 9.01 12.39 -5.63
C PHE A 258 8.13 11.24 -6.18
N VAL A 259 8.62 10.00 -6.15
CA VAL A 259 7.82 8.81 -6.49
C VAL A 259 6.66 8.61 -5.52
N GLY A 260 6.88 8.81 -4.22
CA GLY A 260 5.87 8.69 -3.17
C GLY A 260 4.68 9.63 -3.30
N THR A 261 4.92 10.88 -3.72
CA THR A 261 3.84 11.84 -3.99
C THR A 261 2.95 11.43 -5.18
N ARG A 262 3.43 10.50 -6.02
CA ARG A 262 2.75 9.97 -7.22
C ARG A 262 2.20 8.56 -7.05
N THR A 263 2.33 7.97 -5.87
CA THR A 263 1.96 6.56 -5.60
C THR A 263 0.58 6.17 -6.12
N LEU A 264 -0.47 7.00 -5.95
CA LEU A 264 -1.82 6.65 -6.43
C LEU A 264 -1.87 6.47 -7.95
N GLY A 265 -1.22 7.37 -8.71
CA GLY A 265 -1.22 7.28 -10.18
C GLY A 265 -0.47 6.04 -10.66
N ILE A 266 0.70 5.79 -10.06
CA ILE A 266 1.50 4.58 -10.34
C ILE A 266 0.71 3.32 -9.98
N TYR A 267 0.09 3.30 -8.80
CA TYR A 267 -0.72 2.18 -8.33
C TYR A 267 -1.87 1.86 -9.28
N LEU A 268 -2.58 2.85 -9.81
CA LEU A 268 -3.71 2.61 -10.72
C LEU A 268 -3.24 2.13 -12.11
N GLY A 269 -2.14 2.69 -12.63
CA GLY A 269 -1.69 2.42 -14.00
C GLY A 269 -0.73 1.24 -14.17
N HIS A 270 0.08 0.90 -13.16
CA HIS A 270 1.23 0.00 -13.36
C HIS A 270 0.86 -1.39 -13.89
N PHE A 271 -0.29 -1.94 -13.49
CA PHE A 271 -0.63 -3.32 -13.82
C PHE A 271 -0.95 -3.51 -15.31
N PHE A 272 -1.53 -2.51 -15.97
CA PHE A 272 -1.68 -2.50 -17.44
C PHE A 272 -0.34 -2.67 -18.14
N LEU A 273 0.66 -1.91 -17.71
CA LEU A 273 1.99 -1.95 -18.30
C LEU A 273 2.70 -3.26 -17.95
N VAL A 274 2.55 -3.77 -16.73
CA VAL A 274 3.13 -5.05 -16.34
C VAL A 274 2.58 -6.18 -17.21
N ASP A 275 1.26 -6.29 -17.36
CA ASP A 275 0.65 -7.38 -18.14
C ASP A 275 1.07 -7.34 -19.62
N LEU A 276 1.14 -6.14 -20.21
CA LEU A 276 1.57 -5.96 -21.59
C LEU A 276 3.08 -6.23 -21.77
N LEU A 277 3.92 -5.55 -20.99
CA LEU A 277 5.38 -5.63 -21.14
C LEU A 277 5.94 -6.99 -20.76
N ARG A 278 5.29 -7.72 -19.84
CA ARG A 278 5.65 -9.11 -19.57
C ARG A 278 5.43 -10.02 -20.77
N LYS A 279 4.41 -9.79 -21.58
CA LYS A 279 4.16 -10.59 -22.78
C LYS A 279 5.13 -10.25 -23.92
N ILE A 280 5.53 -8.98 -24.03
CA ILE A 280 6.37 -8.47 -25.13
C ILE A 280 7.87 -8.64 -24.85
N LEU A 281 8.31 -8.31 -23.64
CA LEU A 281 9.74 -8.17 -23.31
C LEU A 281 10.34 -9.38 -22.59
N LEU A 282 9.53 -10.37 -22.20
CA LEU A 282 10.05 -11.62 -21.66
C LEU A 282 10.25 -12.62 -22.82
N PRO A 283 11.47 -13.16 -22.99
CA PRO A 283 12.33 -13.68 -21.91
C PRO A 283 13.49 -12.76 -21.47
N GLY A 284 13.47 -11.47 -21.80
CA GLY A 284 14.48 -10.49 -21.37
C GLY A 284 14.48 -10.17 -19.86
N SER A 285 15.03 -9.01 -19.50
CA SER A 285 15.25 -8.65 -18.09
C SER A 285 13.94 -8.24 -17.38
N ARG A 286 13.57 -9.00 -16.35
CA ARG A 286 12.45 -8.68 -15.44
C ARG A 286 12.65 -7.34 -14.73
N ALA A 287 13.88 -7.05 -14.32
CA ALA A 287 14.22 -5.77 -13.71
C ALA A 287 14.00 -4.61 -14.69
N LEU A 288 14.36 -4.80 -15.96
CA LEU A 288 14.11 -3.81 -17.00
C LEU A 288 12.61 -3.55 -17.19
N VAL A 289 11.77 -4.59 -17.19
CA VAL A 289 10.30 -4.42 -17.22
C VAL A 289 9.83 -3.55 -16.05
N ALA A 290 10.29 -3.84 -14.82
CA ALA A 290 9.92 -3.05 -13.64
C ALA A 290 10.34 -1.58 -13.76
N ILE A 291 11.54 -1.32 -14.28
CA ILE A 291 12.07 0.03 -14.54
C ILE A 291 11.21 0.76 -15.57
N ILE A 292 10.92 0.12 -16.72
CA ILE A 292 10.10 0.72 -17.78
C ILE A 292 8.70 1.05 -17.24
N VAL A 293 8.07 0.14 -16.49
CA VAL A 293 6.77 0.37 -15.87
C VAL A 293 6.80 1.59 -14.95
N LEU A 294 7.80 1.66 -14.07
CA LEU A 294 7.93 2.76 -13.10
C LEU A 294 8.06 4.11 -13.81
N PHE A 295 9.03 4.24 -14.73
CA PHE A 295 9.28 5.49 -15.43
C PHE A 295 8.13 5.89 -16.37
N SER A 296 7.47 4.92 -17.00
CA SER A 296 6.28 5.18 -17.81
C SER A 296 5.12 5.73 -16.97
N CYS A 297 4.88 5.17 -15.78
CA CYS A 297 3.85 5.68 -14.87
C CYS A 297 4.17 7.08 -14.36
N ILE A 298 5.45 7.36 -14.05
CA ILE A 298 5.91 8.68 -13.63
C ILE A 298 5.70 9.69 -14.77
N ALA A 299 6.19 9.38 -15.98
CA ALA A 299 6.06 10.24 -17.14
C ALA A 299 4.59 10.53 -17.47
N ALA A 300 3.73 9.51 -17.49
CA ALA A 300 2.30 9.68 -17.72
C ALA A 300 1.64 10.60 -16.67
N LYS A 301 2.06 10.51 -15.41
CA LYS A 301 1.57 11.37 -14.34
C LYS A 301 2.04 12.81 -14.51
N ASP A 302 3.30 13.03 -14.87
CA ASP A 302 3.88 14.36 -15.08
C ASP A 302 3.25 15.07 -16.28
N ILE A 303 3.06 14.35 -17.39
CA ILE A 303 2.36 14.85 -18.57
C ILE A 303 0.94 15.30 -18.19
N LYS A 304 0.20 14.46 -17.47
CA LYS A 304 -1.15 14.81 -17.01
C LYS A 304 -1.17 16.07 -16.13
N ASP A 305 -0.24 16.17 -15.19
CA ASP A 305 -0.18 17.32 -14.28
C ASP A 305 0.18 18.61 -15.02
N TRP A 306 1.09 18.53 -15.99
CA TRP A 306 1.43 19.63 -16.88
C TRP A 306 0.22 20.11 -17.68
N PHE A 307 -0.54 19.20 -18.32
CA PHE A 307 -1.76 19.54 -19.05
C PHE A 307 -2.82 20.18 -18.16
N LEU A 308 -3.07 19.62 -16.96
CA LEU A 308 -4.01 20.19 -15.99
C LEU A 308 -3.57 21.58 -15.50
N GLY A 309 -2.26 21.80 -15.36
CA GLY A 309 -1.68 23.10 -15.04
C GLY A 309 -1.97 24.12 -16.15
N LYS A 310 -1.69 23.75 -17.40
CA LYS A 310 -1.92 24.61 -18.57
C LYS A 310 -3.40 24.99 -18.74
N MET A 311 -4.31 24.05 -18.52
CA MET A 311 -5.75 24.34 -18.59
C MET A 311 -6.20 25.29 -17.47
N ARG A 312 -5.66 25.17 -16.26
CA ARG A 312 -5.99 26.09 -15.17
C ARG A 312 -5.49 27.50 -15.45
N THR A 313 -4.27 27.64 -15.99
CA THR A 313 -3.75 28.96 -16.36
C THR A 313 -4.54 29.58 -17.51
N ALA A 314 -4.98 28.80 -18.48
CA ALA A 314 -5.83 29.28 -19.58
C ALA A 314 -7.22 29.74 -19.09
N VAL A 315 -7.83 29.01 -18.16
CA VAL A 315 -9.15 29.36 -17.57
C VAL A 315 -9.06 30.60 -16.66
N LEU A 316 -7.94 30.79 -15.96
CA LEU A 316 -7.75 31.92 -15.03
C LEU A 316 -7.22 33.19 -15.71
N ASN A 317 -6.72 33.10 -16.95
CA ASN A 317 -6.23 34.24 -17.73
C ASN A 317 -6.71 34.16 -19.19
N PRO A 318 -8.02 34.40 -19.46
CA PRO A 318 -8.55 34.36 -20.83
C PRO A 318 -8.07 35.51 -21.73
N GLN A 319 -7.28 36.48 -21.21
CA GLN A 319 -6.89 37.70 -21.95
C GLN A 319 -5.70 37.54 -22.91
N TYR A 320 -5.18 36.33 -23.16
CA TYR A 320 -4.01 36.13 -24.03
C TYR A 320 -4.20 35.14 -25.20
N ASP A 321 -5.42 34.63 -25.45
CA ASP A 321 -5.67 33.70 -26.57
C ASP A 321 -6.12 34.39 -27.88
N HIS A 322 -6.01 35.73 -27.96
CA HIS A 322 -6.22 36.48 -29.20
C HIS A 322 -5.08 37.49 -29.42
N LEU A 323 -3.92 37.02 -29.85
CA LEU A 323 -2.95 37.77 -30.64
C LEU A 323 -2.18 36.83 -31.57
#